data_AF-C7RA20-F1
#
_entry.id   AF-C7RA20-F1
#
_cell.length_a   1.000
_cell.length_b   1.000
_cell.length_c   1.000
_cell.angle_alpha   90.00
_cell.angle_beta   90.00
_cell.angle_gamma   90.00
#
_symmetry.space_group_name_H-M   'P 1'
#
loop_
_entity.id
_entity.type
_entity.pdbx_description
1 polymer ?
#
loop_
_entity_poly.entity_id
_entity_poly.type
_entity_poly.pdbx_seq_one_letter_code
_entity_poly.pdbx_strand_id
1 'polypeptide(L)'
;MSDTQALTEFKQQFPVLLPITVAWGEMDAFQHVNNVSYIRYFESARIAYLEALGQEAKITSNTVGPILADIYTRYRRPVVYPDTLIVGTRISELEEFGFTMEYQAFSEQQQTVTTLGKSRIVMIDYSSNQKVALKDCVLDEILKLQPELGS
;
A
#
# COMPACT_ATOMS: atom_id res chain seq x y z
N MET A 1 -25.99 7.49 4.05
CA MET A 1 -25.33 6.17 3.91
C MET A 1 -25.04 5.68 5.32
N SER A 2 -25.34 4.42 5.64
CA SER A 2 -24.99 3.90 6.96
C SER A 2 -23.47 3.67 7.05
N ASP A 3 -22.90 3.78 8.24
CA ASP A 3 -21.46 3.59 8.49
C ASP A 3 -20.93 2.26 7.91
N THR A 4 -21.71 1.19 8.06
CA THR A 4 -21.40 -0.14 7.51
C THR A 4 -21.30 -0.15 5.98
N GLN A 5 -22.06 0.71 5.29
CA GLN A 5 -22.04 0.80 3.83
C GLN A 5 -20.72 1.42 3.34
N ALA A 6 -20.25 2.49 4.00
CA ALA A 6 -19.01 3.17 3.61
C ALA A 6 -17.79 2.25 3.72
N LEU A 7 -17.69 1.47 4.80
CA LEU A 7 -16.61 0.49 4.95
C LEU A 7 -16.69 -0.62 3.90
N THR A 8 -17.90 -1.08 3.57
CA THR A 8 -18.10 -2.13 2.56
C THR A 8 -17.67 -1.65 1.17
N GLU A 9 -18.11 -0.45 0.76
CA GLU A 9 -17.74 0.18 -0.51
C GLU A 9 -16.23 0.46 -0.56
N PHE A 10 -15.62 0.87 0.55
CA PHE A 10 -14.18 1.04 0.66
C PHE A 10 -13.44 -0.27 0.41
N LYS A 11 -13.82 -1.35 1.10
CA LYS A 11 -13.16 -2.66 1.01
C LYS A 11 -13.18 -3.25 -0.40
N GLN A 12 -14.25 -3.01 -1.15
CA GLN A 12 -14.39 -3.50 -2.53
C GLN A 12 -13.43 -2.84 -3.53
N GLN A 13 -12.81 -1.71 -3.19
CA GLN A 13 -11.90 -0.98 -4.09
C GLN A 13 -10.46 -1.50 -4.07
N PHE A 14 -10.14 -2.41 -3.14
CA PHE A 14 -8.76 -2.86 -2.91
C PHE A 14 -8.69 -4.39 -2.86
N PRO A 15 -7.72 -4.99 -3.58
CA PRO A 15 -7.46 -6.43 -3.49
C PRO A 15 -6.85 -6.83 -2.13
N VAL A 16 -6.16 -5.89 -1.46
CA VAL A 16 -5.46 -6.15 -0.19
C VAL A 16 -5.86 -5.10 0.83
N LEU A 17 -6.23 -5.58 2.02
CA LEU A 17 -6.68 -4.78 3.15
C LEU A 17 -5.88 -5.18 4.39
N LEU A 18 -5.21 -4.22 5.01
CA LEU A 18 -4.44 -4.45 6.23
C LEU A 18 -5.05 -3.65 7.39
N PRO A 19 -5.64 -4.29 8.41
CA PRO A 19 -6.04 -3.61 9.63
C PRO A 19 -4.82 -3.23 10.48
N ILE A 20 -4.78 -1.99 10.96
CA ILE A 20 -3.71 -1.44 11.80
C ILE A 20 -4.35 -0.75 12.98
N THR A 21 -4.11 -1.26 14.18
CA THR A 21 -4.50 -0.59 15.42
C THR A 21 -3.52 0.53 15.72
N VAL A 22 -4.03 1.75 15.86
CA VAL A 22 -3.21 2.91 16.23
C VAL A 22 -2.66 2.69 17.63
N ALA A 23 -1.35 2.82 17.79
CA ALA A 23 -0.71 2.79 19.10
C ALA A 23 -0.67 4.20 19.71
N TRP A 24 -0.86 4.28 21.03
CA TRP A 24 -0.87 5.57 21.75
C TRP A 24 0.42 6.38 21.51
N GLY A 25 1.57 5.70 21.45
CA GLY A 25 2.88 6.31 21.22
C GLY A 25 3.14 6.80 19.80
N GLU A 26 2.21 6.59 18.86
CA GLU A 26 2.29 7.11 17.49
C GLU A 26 1.70 8.52 17.37
N MET A 27 1.05 9.03 18.43
CA MET A 27 0.63 10.42 18.50
C MET A 27 1.80 11.32 18.88
N ASP A 28 1.85 12.51 18.28
CA ASP A 28 2.85 13.52 18.63
C ASP A 28 2.29 14.59 19.59
N ALA A 29 3.10 15.62 19.86
CA ALA A 29 2.75 16.72 20.76
C ALA A 29 1.48 17.49 20.35
N PHE A 30 1.02 17.35 19.10
CA PHE A 30 -0.22 17.97 18.60
C PHE A 30 -1.44 17.04 18.71
N GLN A 31 -1.33 15.95 19.47
CA GLN A 31 -2.44 15.09 19.89
C GLN A 31 -3.16 14.36 18.75
N HIS A 32 -2.45 14.08 17.67
CA HIS A 32 -2.90 13.20 16.60
C HIS A 32 -1.75 12.29 16.17
N VAL A 33 -2.07 11.22 15.45
CA VAL A 33 -1.08 10.33 14.84
C VAL A 33 -0.10 11.16 14.01
N ASN A 34 1.19 10.98 14.27
CA ASN A 34 2.23 11.69 13.56
C ASN A 34 2.22 11.33 12.06
N ASN A 35 2.56 12.30 11.22
CA ASN A 35 2.55 12.15 9.77
C ASN A 35 3.46 11.01 9.29
N VAL A 36 4.58 10.74 9.97
CA VAL A 36 5.53 9.67 9.61
C VAL A 36 4.96 8.28 9.86
N SER A 37 4.07 8.10 10.83
CA SER A 37 3.44 6.80 11.13
C SER A 37 2.68 6.25 9.92
N TYR A 38 2.01 7.11 9.14
CA TYR A 38 1.32 6.71 7.92
C TYR A 38 2.26 6.14 6.84
N ILE A 39 3.50 6.62 6.78
CA ILE A 39 4.50 6.05 5.85
C ILE A 39 4.80 4.61 6.24
N ARG A 40 4.88 4.32 7.55
CA ARG A 40 5.06 2.96 8.07
C ARG A 40 3.84 2.08 7.83
N TYR A 41 2.64 2.62 8.00
CA TYR A 41 1.41 1.90 7.67
C TYR A 41 1.35 1.49 6.19
N PHE A 42 1.70 2.40 5.28
CA PHE A 42 1.76 2.10 3.84
C PHE A 42 2.90 1.16 3.48
N GLU A 43 4.02 1.19 4.21
CA GLU A 43 5.09 0.20 4.10
C GLU A 43 4.61 -1.21 4.48
N SER A 44 3.94 -1.37 5.62
CA SER A 44 3.37 -2.66 6.01
C SER A 44 2.32 -3.16 5.02
N ALA A 45 1.44 -2.27 4.54
CA ALA A 45 0.40 -2.63 3.59
C ALA A 45 0.97 -3.01 2.20
N ARG A 46 2.08 -2.37 1.80
CA ARG A 46 2.85 -2.79 0.62
C ARG A 46 3.40 -4.20 0.79
N ILE A 47 4.03 -4.51 1.93
CA ILE A 47 4.55 -5.86 2.17
C ILE A 47 3.42 -6.88 2.14
N ALA A 48 2.29 -6.61 2.78
CA ALA A 48 1.12 -7.49 2.71
C ALA A 48 0.63 -7.73 1.28
N TYR A 49 0.68 -6.71 0.41
CA TYR A 49 0.37 -6.87 -1.01
C TYR A 49 1.39 -7.76 -1.73
N LEU A 50 2.69 -7.54 -1.50
CA LEU A 50 3.74 -8.36 -2.12
C LEU A 50 3.68 -9.82 -1.66
N GLU A 51 3.32 -10.06 -0.40
CA GLU A 51 3.08 -11.41 0.13
C GLU A 51 1.86 -12.07 -0.52
N ALA A 52 0.80 -11.30 -0.81
CA ALA A 52 -0.40 -11.78 -1.49
C ALA A 52 -0.15 -12.21 -2.95
N LEU A 53 0.91 -11.69 -3.61
CA LEU A 53 1.35 -12.17 -4.92
C LEU A 53 1.96 -13.58 -4.87
N GLY A 54 2.29 -14.10 -3.68
CA GLY A 54 2.87 -15.42 -3.51
C GLY A 54 4.34 -15.52 -3.92
N GLN A 55 4.90 -16.71 -3.74
CA GLN A 55 6.30 -17.00 -4.09
C GLN A 55 6.50 -17.14 -5.61
N GLU A 56 5.41 -17.47 -6.31
CA GLU A 56 5.30 -17.65 -7.75
C GLU A 56 5.69 -16.38 -8.51
N ALA A 57 5.36 -15.21 -7.96
CA ALA A 57 5.72 -13.92 -8.52
C ALA A 57 7.25 -13.74 -8.64
N LYS A 58 8.03 -14.38 -7.76
CA LYS A 58 9.50 -14.25 -7.71
C LYS A 58 9.98 -12.79 -7.73
N ILE A 59 9.24 -11.93 -7.03
CA ILE A 59 9.49 -10.48 -7.00
C ILE A 59 10.86 -10.14 -6.41
N THR A 60 11.37 -11.00 -5.52
CA THR A 60 12.74 -10.94 -5.01
C THR A 60 13.52 -12.17 -5.43
N SER A 61 14.81 -11.98 -5.73
CA SER A 61 15.81 -13.03 -5.88
C SER A 61 17.10 -12.62 -5.16
N ASN A 62 18.16 -13.41 -5.25
CA ASN A 62 19.43 -13.10 -4.58
C ASN A 62 20.02 -11.74 -4.97
N THR A 63 19.77 -11.25 -6.19
CA THR A 63 20.33 -9.98 -6.68
C THR A 63 19.29 -8.99 -7.16
N VAL A 64 18.02 -9.36 -7.29
CA VAL A 64 16.96 -8.44 -7.76
C VAL A 64 15.91 -8.24 -6.69
N GLY A 65 15.49 -7.00 -6.47
CA GLY A 65 14.35 -6.72 -5.59
C GLY A 65 13.69 -5.36 -5.84
N PRO A 66 12.50 -5.15 -5.25
CA PRO A 66 11.79 -3.88 -5.33
C PRO A 66 12.43 -2.83 -4.42
N ILE A 67 12.62 -1.62 -4.94
CA ILE A 67 13.08 -0.44 -4.19
C ILE A 67 12.01 0.65 -4.27
N LEU A 68 11.78 1.31 -3.14
CA LEU A 68 10.92 2.49 -3.03
C LEU A 68 11.63 3.70 -3.63
N ALA A 69 11.16 4.20 -4.77
CA ALA A 69 11.74 5.33 -5.48
C ALA A 69 11.20 6.68 -4.97
N ASP A 70 9.90 6.75 -4.69
CA ASP A 70 9.26 7.93 -4.11
C ASP A 70 8.04 7.54 -3.27
N ILE A 71 7.62 8.49 -2.43
CA ILE A 71 6.39 8.42 -1.66
C ILE A 71 5.66 9.75 -1.71
N TYR A 72 4.35 9.68 -1.69
CA TYR A 72 3.45 10.82 -1.55
C TYR A 72 2.38 10.48 -0.53
N THR A 73 2.02 11.44 0.33
CA THR A 73 0.96 11.25 1.32
C THR A 73 0.13 12.53 1.44
N ARG A 74 -1.19 12.37 1.43
CA ARG A 74 -2.16 13.45 1.65
C ARG A 74 -3.00 13.14 2.88
N TYR A 75 -2.80 13.94 3.92
CA TYR A 75 -3.56 13.89 5.16
C TYR A 75 -4.83 14.73 5.03
N ARG A 76 -6.00 14.09 5.09
CA ARG A 76 -7.30 14.77 4.95
C ARG A 76 -7.96 15.04 6.30
N ARG A 77 -7.75 14.14 7.27
CA ARG A 77 -8.36 14.20 8.62
C ARG A 77 -7.38 13.65 9.65
N PRO A 78 -7.19 14.30 10.80
CA PRO A 78 -6.37 13.75 11.88
C PRO A 78 -7.02 12.50 12.46
N VAL A 79 -6.20 11.53 12.85
CA VAL A 79 -6.59 10.32 13.59
C VAL A 79 -6.00 10.39 14.98
N VAL A 80 -6.73 9.92 15.99
CA VAL A 80 -6.35 9.98 17.41
C VAL A 80 -6.52 8.60 18.01
N TYR A 81 -5.69 8.24 18.97
CA TYR A 81 -5.87 7.00 19.73
C TYR A 81 -7.10 7.08 20.66
N PRO A 82 -7.85 5.97 20.86
CA PRO A 82 -7.74 4.73 20.10
C PRO A 82 -8.37 4.90 18.72
N ASP A 83 -7.90 4.16 17.70
CA ASP A 83 -8.60 3.96 16.43
C ASP A 83 -8.01 2.71 15.74
N THR A 84 -8.73 2.15 14.78
CA THR A 84 -8.21 1.14 13.86
C THR A 84 -8.33 1.68 12.45
N LEU A 85 -7.20 1.68 11.73
CA LEU A 85 -7.16 2.03 10.32
C LEU A 85 -7.19 0.76 9.48
N ILE A 86 -8.12 0.69 8.52
CA ILE A 86 -8.05 -0.31 7.44
C ILE A 86 -7.29 0.34 6.30
N VAL A 87 -6.08 -0.17 6.01
CA VAL A 87 -5.27 0.31 4.89
C VAL A 87 -5.54 -0.54 3.66
N GLY A 88 -6.23 0.03 2.68
CA GLY A 88 -6.43 -0.55 1.36
C GLY A 88 -5.23 -0.29 0.47
N THR A 89 -4.75 -1.31 -0.23
CA THR A 89 -3.58 -1.25 -1.10
C THR A 89 -3.86 -1.88 -2.45
N ARG A 90 -3.45 -1.20 -3.53
CA ARG A 90 -3.50 -1.72 -4.90
C ARG A 90 -2.36 -1.16 -5.76
N ILE A 91 -2.05 -1.83 -6.86
CA ILE A 91 -1.30 -1.24 -7.96
C ILE A 91 -2.28 -0.39 -8.80
N SER A 92 -1.83 0.81 -9.15
CA SER A 92 -2.57 1.79 -9.96
C SER A 92 -2.01 1.96 -11.36
N GLU A 93 -0.73 1.65 -11.56
CA GLU A 93 -0.04 1.81 -12.84
C GLU A 93 1.09 0.77 -12.91
N LEU A 94 1.19 0.09 -14.05
CA LEU A 94 2.28 -0.82 -14.39
C LEU A 94 3.23 -0.12 -15.36
N GLU A 95 4.53 -0.33 -15.14
CA GLU A 95 5.58 0.30 -15.92
C GLU A 95 6.65 -0.74 -16.25
N GLU A 96 7.51 -0.47 -17.24
CA GLU A 96 8.54 -1.43 -17.67
C GLU A 96 9.44 -1.89 -16.51
N PHE A 97 9.88 -0.97 -15.66
CA PHE A 97 10.85 -1.22 -14.60
C PHE A 97 10.24 -1.27 -13.20
N GLY A 98 8.93 -1.37 -13.07
CA GLY A 98 8.27 -1.31 -11.77
C GLY A 98 6.80 -0.95 -11.86
N PHE A 99 6.27 -0.41 -10.78
CA PHE A 99 4.84 -0.13 -10.67
C PHE A 99 4.58 0.93 -9.61
N THR A 100 3.42 1.53 -9.72
CA THR A 100 2.96 2.55 -8.81
C THR A 100 1.83 2.02 -7.96
N MET A 101 2.02 2.07 -6.65
CA MET A 101 1.02 1.63 -5.66
C MET A 101 0.22 2.82 -5.13
N GLU A 102 -1.07 2.59 -4.89
CA GLU A 102 -1.96 3.51 -4.19
C GLU A 102 -2.38 2.90 -2.85
N TYR A 103 -2.51 3.79 -1.86
CA TYR A 103 -2.93 3.45 -0.51
C TYR A 103 -4.05 4.36 -0.06
N GLN A 104 -4.97 3.82 0.73
CA GLN A 104 -5.95 4.62 1.45
C GLN A 104 -6.11 4.09 2.87
N ALA A 105 -6.08 4.98 3.86
CA ALA A 105 -6.36 4.64 5.25
C ALA A 105 -7.79 5.05 5.61
N PHE A 106 -8.64 4.06 5.90
CA PHE A 106 -10.00 4.24 6.38
C PHE A 106 -10.03 4.13 7.91
N SER A 107 -10.56 5.14 8.59
CA SER A 107 -10.75 5.13 10.05
C SER A 107 -12.06 4.45 10.40
N GLU A 108 -11.99 3.42 11.26
CA GLU A 108 -13.19 2.77 11.79
C GLU A 108 -13.96 3.68 12.76
N GLN A 109 -13.31 4.61 13.46
CA GLN A 109 -14.05 5.55 14.30
C GLN A 109 -14.75 6.66 13.50
N GLN A 110 -14.10 7.17 12.46
CA GLN A 110 -14.64 8.27 11.65
C GLN A 110 -15.46 7.78 10.46
N GLN A 111 -15.45 6.48 10.18
CA GLN A 111 -16.17 5.82 9.08
C GLN A 111 -15.89 6.49 7.72
N THR A 112 -14.63 6.88 7.50
CA THR A 112 -14.21 7.59 6.29
C THR A 112 -12.72 7.45 6.03
N VAL A 113 -12.31 7.73 4.79
CA VAL A 113 -10.91 7.77 4.38
C VAL A 113 -10.25 9.04 4.92
N THR A 114 -9.25 8.86 5.79
CA THR A 114 -8.55 9.96 6.47
C THR A 114 -7.25 10.34 5.76
N THR A 115 -6.59 9.38 5.11
CA THR A 115 -5.28 9.59 4.49
C THR A 115 -5.17 8.84 3.17
N LEU A 116 -4.58 9.49 2.16
CA LEU A 116 -4.26 8.89 0.86
C LEU A 116 -2.74 8.77 0.74
N GLY A 117 -2.27 7.69 0.15
CA GLY A 117 -0.86 7.44 -0.13
C GLY A 117 -0.64 7.02 -1.58
N LYS A 118 0.56 7.29 -2.08
CA LYS A 118 1.05 6.76 -3.36
C LYS A 118 2.54 6.49 -3.22
N SER A 119 3.05 5.46 -3.88
CA SER A 119 4.50 5.23 -3.97
C SER A 119 4.90 4.58 -5.28
N ARG A 120 6.05 5.00 -5.81
CA ARG A 120 6.69 4.33 -6.94
C ARG A 120 7.65 3.25 -6.47
N ILE A 121 7.47 2.04 -6.98
CA ILE A 121 8.38 0.91 -6.81
C ILE A 121 9.15 0.69 -8.11
N VAL A 122 10.45 0.50 -8.00
CA VAL A 122 11.35 0.19 -9.12
C VAL A 122 12.11 -1.08 -8.82
N MET A 123 12.22 -1.97 -9.80
CA MET A 123 13.00 -3.20 -9.69
C MET A 123 14.47 -2.91 -9.99
N ILE A 124 15.35 -3.27 -9.07
CA ILE A 124 16.79 -3.05 -9.19
C ILE A 124 17.53 -4.38 -9.09
N ASP A 125 18.53 -4.55 -9.96
CA ASP A 125 19.57 -5.56 -9.80
C ASP A 125 20.74 -4.99 -9.01
N TYR A 126 20.90 -5.45 -7.77
CA TYR A 126 21.94 -5.03 -6.82
C TYR A 126 23.36 -5.42 -7.26
N SER A 127 23.51 -6.39 -8.19
CA SER A 127 24.83 -6.75 -8.70
C SER A 127 25.38 -5.71 -9.68
N SER A 128 24.48 -5.05 -10.44
CA SER A 128 24.81 -4.08 -11.48
C SER A 128 24.41 -2.64 -11.12
N ASN A 129 23.62 -2.45 -10.07
CA ASN A 129 22.96 -1.18 -9.70
C ASN A 129 22.16 -0.57 -10.86
N GLN A 130 21.54 -1.40 -11.69
CA GLN A 130 20.70 -0.98 -12.81
C GLN A 130 19.24 -1.38 -12.59
N LYS A 131 18.33 -0.66 -13.27
CA LYS A 131 16.93 -1.06 -13.35
C LYS A 131 16.81 -2.35 -14.15
N VAL A 132 15.91 -3.23 -13.72
CA VAL A 132 15.56 -4.45 -14.45
C VAL A 132 14.07 -4.45 -14.74
N ALA A 133 13.69 -4.92 -15.94
CA ALA A 133 12.29 -4.98 -16.31
C ALA A 133 11.51 -5.93 -15.37
N LEU A 134 10.22 -5.65 -15.17
CA LEU A 134 9.32 -6.59 -14.53
C LEU A 134 9.30 -7.89 -15.34
N LYS A 135 9.48 -9.01 -14.65
CA LYS A 135 9.41 -10.34 -15.27
C LYS A 135 7.95 -10.73 -15.49
N ASP A 136 7.70 -11.51 -16.53
CA ASP A 136 6.35 -12.03 -16.83
C ASP A 136 5.72 -12.73 -15.63
N CYS A 137 6.49 -13.50 -14.84
CA CYS A 137 5.96 -14.15 -13.63
C CYS A 137 5.46 -13.16 -12.57
N VAL A 138 6.07 -11.97 -12.44
CA VAL A 138 5.58 -10.93 -11.52
C VAL A 138 4.29 -10.34 -12.08
N LEU A 139 4.29 -10.03 -13.39
CA LEU A 139 3.14 -9.45 -14.07
C LEU A 139 1.93 -10.39 -14.03
N ASP A 140 2.12 -11.69 -14.28
CA ASP A 140 1.08 -12.71 -14.25
C ASP A 140 0.38 -12.79 -12.88
N GLU A 141 1.13 -12.77 -11.78
CA GLU A 141 0.55 -12.78 -10.44
C GLU A 141 -0.14 -11.45 -10.09
N ILE A 142 0.39 -10.31 -10.55
CA ILE A 142 -0.30 -9.02 -10.41
C ILE A 142 -1.63 -9.06 -11.15
N LEU A 143 -1.68 -9.56 -12.39
CA LEU A 143 -2.90 -9.63 -13.19
C LEU A 143 -3.91 -10.67 -12.65
N LYS A 144 -3.46 -11.71 -11.95
CA LYS A 144 -4.37 -12.61 -11.22
C LYS A 144 -5.02 -11.90 -10.03
N LEU A 145 -4.25 -11.09 -9.30
CA LEU A 145 -4.75 -10.35 -8.14
C LEU A 145 -5.58 -9.11 -8.52
N GLN A 146 -5.23 -8.48 -9.64
CA GLN A 146 -5.87 -7.28 -10.20
C GLN A 146 -6.04 -7.39 -11.73
N PRO A 147 -7.06 -8.15 -12.19
CA PRO A 147 -7.29 -8.36 -13.61
C PRO A 147 -7.56 -7.08 -14.41
N GLU A 148 -8.07 -6.03 -13.76
CA GLU A 148 -8.36 -4.73 -14.36
C GLU A 148 -7.13 -3.97 -14.86
N LEU A 149 -5.91 -4.38 -14.48
CA LEU A 149 -4.66 -3.77 -14.96
C LEU A 149 -4.24 -4.27 -16.36
N GLY A 150 -4.88 -5.32 -16.87
CA GLY A 150 -4.53 -5.94 -18.17
C GLY A 150 -5.38 -5.44 -19.36
N SER A 151 -6.33 -4.53 -19.13
CA SER A 151 -7.27 -4.02 -20.14
C SER A 151 -6.89 -2.66 -20.72
#